data_AF-A0A109LSY2-F1
#
_entry.id   AF-A0A109LSY2-F1
#
_cell.length_a   1.000
_cell.length_b   1.000
_cell.length_c   1.000
_cell.angle_alpha   90.00
_cell.angle_beta   90.00
_cell.angle_gamma   90.00
#
_symmetry.space_group_name_H-M   'P 1'
#
loop_
_entity.id
_entity.type
_entity.pdbx_description
1 polymer ?
#
loop_
_entity_poly.entity_id
_entity_poly.type
_entity_poly.pdbx_seq_one_letter_code
_entity_poly.pdbx_strand_id
1 'polypeptide(L)' 'MTARARNRRIVAAILLYGFAVGSVLFWREGEFDWVMLGINLGLATLGLALLHLKWRAREPRISADKAKDIFS' A
#
# COMPACT_ATOMS: atom_id res chain seq x y z
N MET A 1 -8.86 8.41 -10.54
CA MET A 1 -7.67 8.39 -9.66
C MET A 1 -6.55 9.18 -10.33
N THR A 2 -5.94 10.16 -9.67
CA THR A 2 -4.88 10.99 -10.28
C THR A 2 -3.59 10.18 -10.51
N ALA A 3 -2.81 10.53 -11.54
CA ALA A 3 -1.53 9.87 -11.84
C ALA A 3 -0.57 9.90 -10.64
N ARG A 4 -0.56 10.99 -9.88
CA ARG A 4 0.24 11.13 -8.65
C ARG A 4 -0.19 10.17 -7.55
N ALA A 5 -1.51 9.99 -7.35
CA ALA A 5 -2.02 9.02 -6.38
C ALA A 5 -1.63 7.60 -6.77
N ARG A 6 -1.76 7.23 -8.06
CA ARG A 6 -1.33 5.94 -8.60
C ARG A 6 0.14 5.66 -8.32
N ASN A 7 1.01 6.60 -8.69
CA ASN A 7 2.45 6.45 -8.52
C ASN A 7 2.82 6.27 -7.03
N ARG A 8 2.16 7.01 -6.12
CA ARG A 8 2.37 6.82 -4.67
C ARG A 8 2.01 5.40 -4.21
N ARG A 9 0.92 4.81 -4.72
CA ARG A 9 0.53 3.44 -4.35
C ARG A 9 1.55 2.41 -4.85
N ILE A 10 2.04 2.59 -6.08
CA ILE A 10 3.07 1.74 -6.68
C ILE A 10 4.36 1.80 -5.87
N VAL A 11 4.85 3.00 -5.55
CA VAL A 11 6.06 3.17 -4.74
C VAL A 11 5.91 2.53 -3.35
N ALA A 12 4.76 2.70 -2.70
CA ALA A 12 4.52 2.07 -1.40
C ALA A 12 4.53 0.53 -1.50
N ALA A 13 3.94 -0.05 -2.55
CA ALA A 13 3.97 -1.48 -2.79
C ALA A 13 5.41 -1.98 -3.01
N ILE A 14 6.19 -1.30 -3.86
CA ILE A 14 7.59 -1.65 -4.12
C ILE A 14 8.41 -1.62 -2.82
N LEU A 15 8.24 -0.59 -1.98
CA LEU A 15 8.96 -0.50 -0.71
C LEU A 15 8.57 -1.62 0.26
N LEU A 16 7.26 -1.92 0.40
CA LEU A 16 6.79 -2.97 1.31
C LEU A 16 7.28 -4.36 0.88
N TYR A 17 7.12 -4.71 -0.41
CA TYR A 17 7.55 -6.02 -0.90
C TYR A 17 9.08 -6.14 -1.00
N GLY A 18 9.76 -5.06 -1.40
CA GLY A 18 11.23 -5.01 -1.39
C GLY A 18 11.80 -5.24 0.01
N PHE A 19 11.21 -4.62 1.03
CA PHE A 19 11.62 -4.84 2.42
C PHE A 19 11.26 -6.24 2.92
N ALA A 20 10.11 -6.77 2.54
CA ALA A 20 9.70 -8.13 2.90
C ALA A 20 10.67 -9.20 2.38
N VAL A 21 11.14 -9.06 1.14
CA VAL A 21 12.15 -9.97 0.55
C VAL A 21 13.54 -9.68 1.12
N GLY A 22 13.96 -8.41 1.16
CA GLY A 22 15.29 -8.00 1.62
C GLY A 22 15.56 -8.34 3.08
N SER A 23 14.55 -8.25 3.95
CA SER A 23 14.69 -8.61 5.37
C SER A 23 14.98 -10.10 5.58
N VAL A 24 14.42 -10.99 4.76
CA VAL A 24 14.75 -12.43 4.84
C VAL A 24 16.23 -12.66 4.57
N LEU A 25 16.77 -12.01 3.53
CA LEU A 25 18.18 -12.14 3.15
C LEU A 25 19.11 -11.49 4.16
N PHE A 26 18.71 -10.36 4.75
CA PHE A 26 19.55 -9.57 5.67
C PHE A 26 19.71 -10.25 7.03
N TRP A 27 18.63 -10.79 7.62
CA TRP A 27 18.66 -11.31 8.99
C TRP A 27 19.16 -12.75 9.12
N ARG A 28 19.25 -13.50 8.01
CA ARG A 28 19.62 -14.93 7.98
C ARG A 28 20.96 -15.21 7.32
N GLU A 29 21.84 -14.21 7.23
CA GLU A 29 23.19 -14.34 6.65
C GLU A 29 23.21 -14.98 5.24
N GLY A 30 22.13 -14.80 4.46
CA GLY A 30 21.98 -15.38 3.13
C GLY A 30 21.27 -16.73 3.06
N GLU A 31 20.89 -17.35 4.19
CA GLU A 31 20.03 -18.53 4.17
C GLU A 31 18.58 -18.17 3.85
N PHE A 32 18.03 -18.82 2.83
CA PHE A 32 16.69 -18.52 2.34
C PHE A 32 15.63 -19.31 3.13
N ASP A 33 14.94 -18.62 4.04
CA ASP A 33 13.81 -19.19 4.79
C ASP A 33 12.47 -18.86 4.11
N TRP A 34 11.86 -19.89 3.50
CA TRP A 34 10.55 -19.80 2.84
C TRP A 34 9.40 -19.47 3.79
N VAL A 35 9.47 -19.92 5.04
CA VAL A 35 8.45 -19.64 6.07
C VAL A 35 8.50 -18.17 6.45
N MET A 36 9.71 -17.66 6.75
CA MET A 36 9.90 -16.26 7.09
C MET A 36 9.55 -15.32 5.93
N LEU A 37 9.88 -15.72 4.69
CA LEU A 37 9.42 -15.01 3.50
C LEU A 37 7.89 -14.97 3.41
N GLY A 38 7.21 -16.10 3.59
CA GLY A 38 5.76 -16.17 3.59
C GLY A 38 5.12 -15.22 4.61
N ILE A 39 5.67 -15.20 5.84
CA ILE A 39 5.24 -14.30 6.90
C ILE A 39 5.44 -12.83 6.50
N ASN A 40 6.63 -12.47 6.00
CA ASN A 40 6.94 -11.10 5.60
C ASN A 40 6.07 -10.61 4.43
N LEU A 41 5.82 -11.48 3.43
CA LEU A 41 4.91 -11.18 2.32
C LEU A 41 3.47 -11.02 2.79
N GLY A 42 3.03 -11.83 3.75
CA GLY A 42 1.73 -11.69 4.41
C GLY A 42 1.59 -10.34 5.10
N LEU A 43 2.59 -9.95 5.91
CA LEU A 43 2.63 -8.65 6.60
C LEU A 43 2.67 -7.47 5.62
N ALA A 44 3.46 -7.55 4.55
CA ALA A 44 3.51 -6.52 3.51
C ALA A 44 2.16 -6.34 2.82
N THR A 45 1.48 -7.45 2.50
CA THR A 45 0.16 -7.45 1.89
C THR A 45 -0.89 -6.85 2.83
N LEU A 46 -0.86 -7.22 4.11
CA LEU A 46 -1.75 -6.65 5.13
C LEU A 46 -1.52 -5.14 5.30
N GLY A 47 -0.26 -4.71 5.38
CA GLY A 47 0.12 -3.30 5.45
C GLY A 47 -0.34 -2.50 4.23
N LEU A 48 -0.19 -3.06 3.04
CA LEU A 48 -0.66 -2.45 1.79
C LEU A 48 -2.20 -2.33 1.76
N ALA A 49 -2.91 -3.35 2.25
CA ALA A 49 -4.37 -3.31 2.35
C ALA A 49 -4.84 -2.21 3.31
N LEU A 50 -4.22 -2.06 4.48
CA LEU A 50 -4.52 -0.98 5.42
C LEU A 50 -4.24 0.40 4.82
N LEU A 51 -3.11 0.56 4.12
CA LEU A 51 -2.77 1.78 3.37
C LEU A 51 -3.81 2.08 2.29
N HIS A 52 -4.27 1.05 1.57
CA HIS A 52 -5.32 1.18 0.57
C HIS A 52 -6.63 1.70 1.18
N LEU A 53 -7.08 1.10 2.28
CA LEU A 53 -8.28 1.55 3.00
C LEU A 53 -8.14 2.98 3.50
N LYS A 54 -6.97 3.34 4.06
CA LYS A 54 -6.67 4.71 4.50
C LYS A 54 -6.70 5.71 3.34
N TRP A 55 -6.19 5.34 2.17
CA TRP A 55 -6.28 6.20 0.99
C TRP A 55 -7.71 6.36 0.50
N ARG A 56 -8.49 5.26 0.49
CA ARG A 56 -9.90 5.29 0.11
C ARG A 56 -10.74 6.16 1.04
N ALA A 57 -10.47 6.13 2.34
CA ALA A 57 -11.14 6.99 3.33
C ALA A 57 -10.81 8.48 3.16
N ARG A 58 -9.65 8.80 2.57
CA ARG A 58 -9.19 10.18 2.32
C ARG A 58 -9.53 10.69 0.92
N GLU A 59 -10.05 9.84 0.04
CA GLU A 59 -10.57 10.30 -1.23
C GLU A 59 -11.83 11.12 -0.95
N PRO A 60 -11.88 12.41 -1.35
CA PRO A 60 -13.07 13.21 -1.15
C PRO A 60 -14.21 12.55 -1.92
N ARG A 61 -15.13 11.93 -1.19
CA ARG A 61 -16.46 11.62 -1.72
C ARG A 61 -17.04 12.98 -2.08
N ILE A 62 -17.27 13.23 -3.36
CA ILE A 62 -18.06 14.38 -3.80
C ILE A 62 -19.42 14.16 -3.13
N SER A 63 -19.64 14.80 -1.98
CA SER A 63 -20.95 14.83 -1.34
C SER A 63 -21.90 15.44 -2.35
N ALA A 64 -23.06 14.83 -2.57
CA ALA A 64 -24.09 15.35 -3.46
C ALA A 64 -24.45 16.82 -3.14
N ASP A 65 -24.22 17.26 -1.89
CA ASP A 65 -24.40 18.66 -1.48
C ASP A 65 -23.50 19.64 -2.24
N LYS A 66 -22.26 19.25 -2.60
CA LYS A 66 -21.36 20.13 -3.37
C LYS A 66 -21.72 20.23 -4.85
N ALA A 67 -22.52 19.31 -5.38
CA ALA A 67 -23.00 19.42 -6.75
C ALA A 67 -24.10 20.49 -6.86
N LYS A 68 -24.89 20.69 -5.80
CA LYS A 68 -25.98 21.67 -5.79
C LYS A 68 -25.48 23.12 -5.82
N ASP A 69 -24.34 23.38 -5.20
CA ASP A 69 -23.70 24.71 -5.13
C ASP A 69 -22.97 25.14 -6.42
N ILE A 70 -22.71 24.22 -7.36
CA ILE A 70 -22.04 24.53 -8.63
C ILE A 70 -23.07 24.91 -9.73
N PHE A 71 -24.34 24.55 -9.53
CA PHE A 71 -25.43 24.76 -10.50
C PHE A 71 -26.56 25.67 -9.99
N SER A 72 -26.39 26.34 -8.84
CA SER A 72 -27.17 27.53 -8.44
C SER A 72 -26.36 28.79 -8.70
#